data_AF-A0A497ET14-F1
#
_entry.id   AF-A0A497ET14-F1
#
_cell.length_a   1.000
_cell.length_b   1.000
_cell.length_c   1.000
_cell.angle_alpha   90.00
_cell.angle_beta   90.00
_cell.angle_gamma   90.00
#
_symmetry.space_group_name_H-M   'P 1'
#
loop_
_entity.id
_entity.type
_entity.pdbx_description
1 polymer ?
#
loop_
_entity_poly.entity_id
_entity_poly.type
_entity_poly.pdbx_seq_one_letter_code
_entity_poly.pdbx_strand_id
1 'polypeptide(L)' 'MSKRKEEKWGPHSHCIVCGAAIPEGKRFCSKECEEKYYESERKYKRAQTMMFMTLVGIVVLFMVFYLIAVPPS' A
#
# COMPACT_ATOMS: atom_id res chain seq x y z
N MET A 1 7.83 -34.85 -9.77
CA MET A 1 6.71 -34.78 -10.73
C MET A 1 6.68 -33.42 -11.40
N SER A 2 6.40 -33.38 -12.71
CA SER A 2 5.81 -32.26 -13.48
C SER A 2 6.60 -30.94 -13.67
N LYS A 3 7.70 -30.97 -14.43
CA LYS A 3 8.26 -29.77 -15.12
C LYS A 3 7.70 -29.57 -16.55
N ARG A 4 6.44 -29.94 -16.81
CA ARG A 4 5.85 -29.95 -18.17
C ARG A 4 4.88 -28.81 -18.46
N LYS A 5 4.86 -27.76 -17.64
CA LYS A 5 3.91 -26.64 -17.80
C LYS A 5 4.55 -25.29 -18.14
N GLU A 6 5.88 -25.23 -18.26
CA GLU A 6 6.64 -23.98 -18.43
C GLU A 6 6.83 -23.55 -19.90
N GLU A 7 6.40 -24.33 -20.90
CA GLU A 7 6.85 -24.10 -22.28
C GLU A 7 5.86 -23.42 -23.22
N LYS A 8 4.61 -23.15 -22.82
CA LYS A 8 3.65 -22.63 -23.83
C LYS A 8 3.95 -21.19 -24.22
N TRP A 9 4.20 -20.31 -23.25
CA TRP A 9 4.62 -18.92 -23.44
C TRP A 9 5.81 -18.69 -22.50
N GLY A 10 6.94 -18.21 -23.03
CA GLY A 10 8.21 -18.08 -22.31
C GLY A 10 8.16 -17.19 -21.07
N PRO A 11 9.32 -16.74 -20.54
CA PRO A 11 9.36 -15.94 -19.32
C PRO A 11 8.45 -14.70 -19.48
N HIS A 12 7.42 -14.60 -18.63
CA HIS A 12 6.39 -13.56 -18.67
C HIS A 12 6.06 -13.10 -17.26
N SER A 13 5.75 -11.81 -17.13
CA SER A 13 5.27 -11.22 -15.89
C SER A 13 3.74 -11.20 -15.89
N HIS A 14 3.12 -11.04 -14.71
CA HIS A 14 1.68 -10.87 -14.59
C HIS A 14 1.36 -9.45 -14.12
N CYS A 15 0.29 -8.87 -14.63
CA CYS A 15 -0.22 -7.58 -14.18
C CYS A 15 -0.59 -7.66 -12.70
N ILE A 16 -0.08 -6.72 -11.89
CA ILE A 16 -0.31 -6.73 -10.43
C ILE A 16 -1.76 -6.44 -10.03
N VAL A 17 -2.60 -5.97 -10.96
CA VAL A 17 -3.99 -5.58 -10.70
C VAL A 17 -4.99 -6.64 -11.16
N CYS A 18 -4.81 -7.20 -12.36
CA CYS A 18 -5.76 -8.15 -12.96
C CYS A 18 -5.20 -9.53 -13.26
N GLY A 19 -3.88 -9.73 -13.12
CA GLY A 19 -3.22 -11.01 -13.41
C GLY A 19 -3.05 -11.35 -14.89
N ALA A 20 -3.29 -10.42 -15.82
CA ALA A 20 -3.04 -10.65 -17.24
C ALA A 20 -1.54 -10.86 -17.52
N ALA A 21 -1.20 -11.79 -18.43
CA ALA A 21 0.17 -12.00 -18.88
C ALA A 21 0.70 -10.75 -19.61
N ILE A 22 1.87 -10.27 -19.20
CA ILE A 22 2.53 -9.07 -19.72
C ILE A 22 4.01 -9.39 -20.01
N PRO A 23 4.64 -8.68 -20.96
CA PRO A 23 6.07 -8.85 -21.22
C PRO A 23 6.87 -8.52 -19.97
N GLU A 24 8.00 -9.22 -19.81
CA GLU A 24 8.91 -8.99 -18.69
C GLU A 24 9.36 -7.53 -18.62
N GLY A 25 9.44 -7.01 -17.40
CA GLY A 25 9.80 -5.61 -17.13
C GLY A 25 8.61 -4.64 -17.09
N LYS A 26 7.42 -5.04 -17.56
CA LYS A 26 6.20 -4.25 -17.31
C LYS A 26 5.49 -4.72 -16.03
N ARG A 27 4.79 -3.80 -15.37
CA ARG A 27 4.01 -4.05 -14.14
C ARG A 27 2.50 -4.08 -14.36
N PHE A 28 2.03 -3.42 -15.42
CA PHE A 28 0.61 -3.22 -15.72
C PHE A 28 0.33 -3.63 -17.17
N CYS A 29 -0.85 -4.21 -17.41
CA CYS A 29 -1.29 -4.58 -18.76
C CYS A 29 -1.90 -3.41 -19.55
N SER A 30 -2.45 -2.40 -18.86
CA SER A 30 -3.12 -1.24 -19.46
C SER A 30 -3.01 -0.02 -18.54
N LYS A 31 -3.25 1.17 -19.11
CA LYS A 31 -3.34 2.42 -18.35
C LYS A 31 -4.43 2.38 -17.27
N GLU A 32 -5.55 1.69 -17.54
CA GLU A 32 -6.61 1.52 -16.56
C GLU A 32 -6.15 0.77 -15.30
N CYS A 33 -5.33 -0.27 -15.46
CA CYS A 33 -4.76 -1.01 -14.32
C CYS A 33 -3.76 -0.14 -13.56
N GLU A 34 -2.94 0.61 -14.27
CA GLU A 34 -1.99 1.57 -13.68
C GLU A 34 -2.72 2.64 -12.84
N GLU A 35 -3.76 3.24 -13.40
CA GLU A 35 -4.58 4.26 -12.71
C GLU A 35 -5.28 3.69 -11.48
N LYS A 36 -5.90 2.51 -11.58
CA LYS A 36 -6.52 1.82 -10.42
C LYS A 36 -5.53 1.58 -9.30
N TYR A 37 -4.33 1.12 -9.65
CA TYR A 37 -3.26 0.92 -8.67
C TYR A 37 -2.88 2.23 -7.99
N TYR A 38 -2.56 3.27 -8.75
CA TYR A 38 -2.17 4.56 -8.18
C TYR A 38 -3.30 5.26 -7.42
N GLU A 39 -4.55 5.10 -7.83
CA GLU A 39 -5.69 5.63 -7.11
C GLU A 39 -5.81 4.98 -5.73
N SER A 40 -5.69 3.65 -5.67
CA SER A 40 -5.67 2.92 -4.39
C SER A 40 -4.48 3.34 -3.51
N GLU A 41 -3.27 3.38 -4.07
CA GLU A 41 -2.05 3.85 -3.38
C GLU A 41 -2.22 5.26 -2.80
N ARG A 42 -2.82 6.19 -3.57
CA ARG A 42 -3.10 7.56 -3.09
C ARG A 42 -4.10 7.56 -1.94
N LYS A 43 -5.14 6.72 -2.01
CA LYS A 43 -6.12 6.57 -0.91
C LYS A 43 -5.45 6.02 0.34
N TYR A 44 -4.62 4.98 0.22
CA TYR A 44 -3.86 4.41 1.33
C TYR A 44 -2.91 5.42 1.96
N LYS A 45 -2.14 6.17 1.15
CA LYS A 45 -1.23 7.20 1.66
C LYS A 45 -1.98 8.30 2.41
N ARG A 46 -3.11 8.78 1.88
CA ARG A 46 -3.95 9.77 2.58
C ARG A 46 -4.50 9.23 3.90
N ALA A 47 -5.01 7.99 3.90
CA ALA A 47 -5.51 7.34 5.10
C ALA A 47 -4.41 7.16 6.14
N GLN A 48 -3.21 6.75 5.72
CA GLN A 48 -2.05 6.57 6.59
C GLN A 48 -1.61 7.90 7.22
N THR A 49 -1.53 8.98 6.44
CA THR A 49 -1.20 10.31 6.97
C THR A 49 -2.24 10.78 7.98
N MET A 50 -3.54 10.60 7.69
CA MET A 50 -4.61 10.96 8.63
C MET A 50 -4.53 10.15 9.92
N MET A 51 -4.34 8.83 9.83
CA MET A 51 -4.19 7.95 10.98
C MET A 51 -2.99 8.38 11.85
N PHE A 52 -1.86 8.69 11.22
CA PHE A 52 -0.67 9.17 11.94
C PHE A 52 -0.92 10.50 12.66
N MET A 53 -1.57 11.46 11.98
CA MET A 53 -1.94 12.74 12.60
C MET A 53 -2.86 12.55 13.82
N THR A 54 -3.86 11.68 13.70
CA THR A 54 -4.77 11.37 14.82
C THR A 54 -4.02 10.75 16.00
N LEU A 55 -3.12 9.79 15.73
CA LEU A 55 -2.30 9.15 16.76
C LEU A 55 -1.43 10.17 17.50
N VAL A 56 -0.73 11.03 16.76
CA VAL A 56 0.08 12.11 17.34
C VAL A 56 -0.79 13.05 18.17
N GLY A 57 -1.97 13.45 17.67
CA GLY A 57 -2.91 14.29 18.40
C GLY A 57 -3.34 13.69 19.74
N ILE A 58 -3.65 12.39 19.76
CA ILE A 58 -4.01 11.65 20.98
C ILE A 58 -2.84 11.64 21.97
N VAL A 59 -1.62 11.32 21.52
CA VAL A 59 -0.42 11.30 22.39
C VAL A 59 -0.16 12.68 22.99
N VAL A 60 -0.25 13.75 22.21
CA VAL A 60 -0.08 15.13 22.69
C VAL A 60 -1.16 15.48 23.71
N LEU A 61 -2.42 15.09 23.46
CA LEU A 61 -3.52 15.36 24.38
C LEU A 61 -3.32 14.62 25.72
N PHE A 62 -2.86 13.37 25.68
CA PHE A 62 -2.49 12.62 26.88
C PHE A 62 -1.30 13.24 27.63
N MET A 63 -0.27 13.70 26.91
CA MET A 63 0.87 14.42 27.51
C MET A 63 0.40 15.69 28.23
N VAL A 64 -0.41 16.52 27.58
CA VAL A 64 -0.97 17.75 28.18
C VAL A 64 -1.82 17.40 29.40
N PHE A 65 -2.69 16.40 29.28
CA PHE A 65 -3.51 15.94 30.40
C PHE A 65 -2.65 15.45 31.57
N TYR A 66 -1.62 14.66 31.30
CA TYR A 66 -0.69 14.16 32.32
C TYR A 66 0.05 15.29 33.03
N LEU A 67 0.56 16.27 32.28
CA LEU A 67 1.26 17.43 32.85
C LEU A 67 0.34 18.30 33.73
N ILE A 68 -0.95 18.39 33.41
CA ILE A 68 -1.93 19.14 34.21
C ILE A 68 -2.39 18.33 35.42
N ALA A 69 -2.65 17.03 35.24
CA ALA A 69 -3.25 16.17 36.26
C ALA A 69 -2.24 15.63 37.28
N VAL A 70 -0.96 15.53 36.92
CA VAL A 70 0.12 15.09 37.81
C VAL A 70 1.01 16.29 38.13
N PRO A 71 0.74 17.02 39.23
CA PRO A 71 1.64 18.09 39.65
C PRO A 71 3.01 17.48 39.98
N PRO A 72 4.12 18.13 39.57
CA PRO A 72 5.45 17.68 39.97
C PRO A 72 5.53 17.74 41.51
N SER A 73 5.69 16.58 42.13
CA SER A 73 5.94 16.42 43.56
C SER A 73 7.25 17.06 43.99
#